data_AF-A0A0F7IQ21-F1
#
_entry.id   AF-A0A0F7IQ21-F1
#
_cell.length_a   1.000
_cell.length_b   1.000
_cell.length_c   1.000
_cell.angle_alpha   90.00
_cell.angle_beta   90.00
_cell.angle_gamma   90.00
#
_symmetry.space_group_name_H-M   'P 1'
#
loop_
_entity.id
_entity.type
_entity.pdbx_description
1 polymer ?
#
loop_
_entity_poly.entity_id
_entity_poly.type
_entity_poly.pdbx_seq_one_letter_code
_entity_poly.pdbx_strand_id
1 'polypeptide(L)'
;MTRLINFLVDKKKTIKKIFFTLFIILVYVIGTRIYIPFLDKSYYLPLKLPSDLKFLESIFSSNPSLCILSLGVMPYVTASIVIQLSQKVFPFMKEWQEQGEKGKHKINICTRILTILLSLGHGWTFVQIESPSLLSSDCIFQTLFFLTVGVFISVWLADLITSKGLGNGISILIAIGMVDKLYKTFEYLLFTNGL
;
A
#
# COMPACT_ATOMS: atom_id res chain seq x y z
N MET A 1 14.54 36.35 -7.06
CA MET A 1 13.14 35.88 -6.85
C MET A 1 12.32 35.85 -8.15
N THR A 2 12.51 36.78 -9.09
CA THR A 2 11.75 36.88 -10.35
C THR A 2 11.91 35.68 -11.31
N ARG A 3 13.07 35.01 -11.34
CA ARG A 3 13.29 33.79 -12.15
C ARG A 3 12.49 32.57 -11.66
N LEU A 4 12.28 32.45 -10.35
CA LEU A 4 11.56 31.33 -9.74
C LEU A 4 10.04 31.51 -9.94
N ILE A 5 9.58 32.76 -9.87
CA ILE A 5 8.19 33.14 -10.16
C ILE A 5 7.86 32.92 -11.64
N ASN A 6 8.75 33.32 -12.56
CA ASN A 6 8.56 33.05 -13.99
C ASN A 6 8.61 31.56 -14.32
N PHE A 7 9.46 30.77 -13.64
CA PHE A 7 9.48 29.30 -13.79
C PHE A 7 8.18 28.64 -13.29
N LEU A 8 7.60 29.14 -12.19
CA LEU A 8 6.32 28.66 -11.65
C LEU A 8 5.13 29.04 -12.56
N VAL A 9 5.16 30.23 -13.16
CA VAL A 9 4.10 30.71 -14.07
C VAL A 9 4.09 29.95 -15.39
N ASP A 10 5.25 29.56 -15.91
CA ASP A 10 5.39 28.78 -17.15
C ASP A 10 4.98 27.31 -16.96
N LYS A 11 5.18 26.76 -15.76
CA LYS A 11 4.84 25.37 -15.41
C LYS A 11 3.55 25.19 -14.61
N LYS A 12 2.56 26.10 -14.74
CA LYS A 12 1.24 25.98 -14.09
C LYS A 12 0.60 24.59 -14.25
N LYS A 13 0.77 23.94 -15.42
CA LYS A 13 0.29 22.57 -15.67
C LYS A 13 0.98 21.53 -14.77
N THR A 14 2.28 21.62 -14.57
CA THR A 14 3.04 20.71 -13.71
C THR A 14 2.70 20.93 -12.24
N ILE A 15 2.58 22.19 -11.79
CA ILE A 15 2.21 22.51 -10.40
C ILE A 15 0.83 21.94 -10.06
N LYS A 16 -0.14 22.05 -10.97
CA LYS A 16 -1.46 21.43 -10.80
C LYS A 16 -1.36 19.91 -10.61
N LYS A 17 -0.48 19.25 -11.37
CA LYS A 17 -0.23 17.81 -11.21
C LYS A 17 0.45 17.47 -9.88
N ILE A 18 1.41 18.29 -9.42
CA ILE A 18 2.05 18.12 -8.09
C ILE A 18 0.97 18.20 -7.01
N PHE A 19 0.15 19.24 -7.03
CA PHE A 19 -0.88 19.45 -6.04
C PHE A 19 -1.94 18.33 -6.06
N PHE A 20 -2.29 17.85 -7.26
CA PHE A 20 -3.16 16.68 -7.40
C PHE A 20 -2.55 15.42 -6.79
N THR A 21 -1.27 15.13 -7.09
CA THR A 21 -0.57 14.00 -6.47
C THR A 21 -0.54 14.15 -4.94
N LEU A 22 -0.18 15.32 -4.41
CA LEU A 22 -0.15 15.58 -2.98
C LEU A 22 -1.54 15.41 -2.32
N PHE A 23 -2.60 15.84 -2.99
CA PHE A 23 -3.97 15.65 -2.52
C PHE A 23 -4.34 14.16 -2.43
N ILE A 24 -4.03 13.36 -3.45
CA ILE A 24 -4.29 11.91 -3.41
C ILE A 24 -3.47 11.23 -2.31
N ILE A 25 -2.22 11.65 -2.10
CA ILE A 25 -1.38 11.17 -1.00
C ILE A 25 -2.04 11.46 0.35
N LEU A 26 -2.56 12.67 0.54
CA LEU A 26 -3.27 13.06 1.76
C LEU A 26 -4.51 12.16 1.97
N VAL A 27 -5.30 11.93 0.92
CA VAL A 27 -6.46 11.02 0.97
C VAL A 27 -6.02 9.60 1.34
N TYR A 28 -4.93 9.10 0.76
CA TYR A 28 -4.37 7.78 1.09
C TYR A 28 -3.96 7.69 2.56
N VAL A 29 -3.23 8.68 3.08
CA VAL A 29 -2.78 8.74 4.49
C VAL A 29 -3.95 8.86 5.47
N ILE A 30 -5.02 9.57 5.11
CA ILE A 30 -6.24 9.56 5.92
C ILE A 30 -6.90 8.18 5.88
N GLY A 31 -6.94 7.55 4.70
CA GLY A 31 -7.49 6.22 4.51
C GLY A 31 -6.77 5.14 5.31
N THR A 32 -5.45 5.26 5.53
CA THR A 32 -4.69 4.33 6.38
C THR A 32 -5.03 4.45 7.86
N ARG A 33 -5.88 5.40 8.27
CA ARG A 33 -6.38 5.56 9.64
C ARG A 33 -7.84 5.14 9.79
N ILE A 34 -8.46 4.60 8.74
CA ILE A 34 -9.84 4.13 8.76
C ILE A 34 -9.85 2.68 9.24
N TYR A 35 -10.47 2.46 10.40
CA TYR A 35 -10.69 1.14 10.98
C TYR A 35 -11.63 0.30 10.13
N ILE A 36 -11.40 -1.02 10.14
CA ILE A 36 -12.30 -1.98 9.53
C ILE A 36 -13.62 -1.95 10.31
N PRO A 37 -14.77 -1.76 9.63
CA PRO A 37 -16.06 -1.79 10.33
C PRO A 37 -16.26 -3.18 10.96
N PHE A 38 -17.06 -3.26 12.03
CA PHE A 38 -17.43 -4.49 12.74
C PHE A 38 -16.39 -5.09 13.71
N LEU A 39 -15.13 -4.64 13.69
CA LEU A 39 -14.14 -5.09 14.66
C LEU A 39 -14.22 -4.31 15.96
N ASP A 40 -14.15 -5.04 17.07
CA ASP A 40 -14.12 -4.45 18.40
C ASP A 40 -12.79 -3.76 18.69
N LYS A 41 -12.82 -2.75 19.59
CA LYS A 41 -11.61 -1.98 19.94
C LYS A 41 -10.48 -2.86 20.50
N SER A 42 -10.83 -4.02 21.07
CA SER A 42 -9.91 -5.00 21.64
C SER A 42 -8.89 -5.56 20.65
N TYR A 43 -9.27 -5.69 19.37
CA TYR A 43 -8.40 -6.20 18.30
C TYR A 43 -7.38 -5.17 17.80
N TYR A 44 -7.51 -3.91 18.22
CA TYR A 44 -6.59 -2.85 17.81
C TYR A 44 -5.55 -2.50 18.86
N LEU A 45 -5.63 -3.12 20.04
CA LEU A 45 -4.62 -2.92 21.08
C LEU A 45 -3.34 -3.69 20.70
N PRO A 46 -2.17 -3.06 20.84
CA PRO A 46 -0.92 -3.76 20.64
C PRO A 46 -0.82 -4.94 21.62
N LEU A 47 -0.26 -6.05 21.13
CA LEU A 47 0.12 -7.17 21.99
C LEU A 47 1.04 -6.63 23.08
N LYS A 48 0.65 -6.76 24.35
CA LYS A 48 1.51 -6.36 25.47
C LYS A 48 2.70 -7.31 25.50
N LEU A 49 3.83 -6.89 24.92
CA LEU A 49 5.08 -7.65 25.00
C LEU A 49 5.75 -7.45 26.37
N PRO A 50 6.52 -8.45 26.86
CA PRO A 50 7.37 -8.31 28.03
C PRO A 50 8.35 -7.13 27.85
N SER A 51 8.74 -6.50 28.95
CA SER A 51 9.56 -5.28 28.98
C SER A 51 10.85 -5.34 28.15
N ASP A 52 11.46 -6.52 28.03
CA ASP A 52 12.73 -6.72 27.31
C ASP A 52 12.56 -6.78 25.78
N LEU A 53 11.32 -6.95 25.30
CA LEU A 53 10.98 -7.04 23.87
C LEU A 53 10.20 -5.81 23.37
N LYS A 54 10.06 -4.77 24.21
CA LYS A 54 9.44 -3.48 23.84
C LYS A 54 10.15 -2.78 22.67
N PHE A 55 11.42 -3.09 22.43
CA PHE A 55 12.14 -2.64 21.25
C PHE A 55 11.50 -3.15 19.95
N LEU A 56 11.11 -4.43 19.91
CA LEU A 56 10.36 -4.98 18.78
C LEU A 56 8.98 -4.34 18.69
N GLU A 57 8.31 -4.08 19.82
CA GLU A 57 7.05 -3.35 19.85
C GLU A 57 7.17 -1.95 19.21
N SER A 58 8.23 -1.19 19.48
CA SER A 58 8.42 0.16 18.91
C SER A 58 8.72 0.19 17.41
N ILE A 59 9.40 -0.83 16.88
CA ILE A 59 9.76 -0.94 15.46
C ILE A 59 8.63 -1.58 14.63
N PHE A 60 7.89 -2.51 15.22
CA PHE A 60 6.86 -3.28 14.53
C PHE A 60 5.43 -2.78 14.81
N SER A 61 5.14 -2.16 15.97
CA SER A 61 3.78 -1.84 16.38
C SER A 61 3.67 -0.50 17.15
N SER A 62 3.42 0.60 16.42
CA SER A 62 3.02 1.87 17.05
C SER A 62 1.76 2.50 16.45
N ASN A 63 1.17 1.90 15.43
CA ASN A 63 -0.13 2.32 14.89
C ASN A 63 -1.07 1.12 14.91
N PRO A 64 -2.39 1.31 15.10
CA PRO A 64 -3.36 0.22 15.01
C PRO A 64 -3.25 -0.37 13.60
N SER A 65 -2.68 -1.55 13.55
CA SER A 65 -2.17 -2.16 12.33
C SER A 65 -3.29 -2.67 11.42
N LEU A 66 -4.52 -2.84 11.92
CA LEU A 66 -5.66 -3.36 11.15
C LEU A 66 -6.58 -2.26 10.58
N CYS A 67 -6.05 -1.40 9.72
CA CYS A 67 -6.85 -0.48 8.92
C CYS A 67 -7.23 -1.10 7.56
N ILE A 68 -8.26 -0.52 6.92
CA ILE A 68 -8.74 -1.01 5.61
C ILE A 68 -7.61 -0.99 4.57
N LEU A 69 -6.76 0.04 4.59
CA LEU A 69 -5.65 0.20 3.64
C LEU A 69 -4.31 -0.40 4.12
N SER A 70 -4.30 -1.24 5.16
CA SER A 70 -3.05 -1.71 5.78
C SER A 70 -2.13 -2.51 4.86
N LEU A 71 -2.68 -3.28 3.93
CA LEU A 71 -1.90 -4.02 2.93
C LEU A 71 -1.30 -3.10 1.84
N GLY A 72 -1.84 -1.88 1.70
CA GLY A 72 -1.46 -0.93 0.67
C GLY A 72 -1.55 -1.53 -0.74
N VAL A 73 -0.52 -1.25 -1.56
CA VAL A 73 -0.43 -1.73 -2.94
C VAL A 73 0.37 -3.05 -3.09
N MET A 74 0.89 -3.60 -1.99
CA MET A 74 1.87 -4.69 -2.06
C MET A 74 1.36 -5.97 -2.74
N PRO A 75 0.13 -6.47 -2.45
CA PRO A 75 -0.37 -7.67 -3.14
C PRO A 75 -0.47 -7.48 -4.66
N TYR A 76 -0.78 -6.27 -5.12
CA TYR A 76 -0.82 -5.94 -6.55
C TYR A 76 0.58 -5.90 -7.17
N VAL A 77 1.55 -5.29 -6.47
CA VAL A 77 2.94 -5.24 -6.92
C VAL A 77 3.48 -6.65 -7.09
N THR A 78 3.28 -7.52 -6.09
CA THR A 78 3.67 -8.93 -6.17
C THR A 78 2.98 -9.64 -7.33
N ALA A 79 1.65 -9.48 -7.50
CA ALA A 79 0.93 -10.06 -8.63
C ALA A 79 1.50 -9.60 -9.98
N SER A 80 1.82 -8.30 -10.10
CA SER A 80 2.37 -7.74 -11.33
C SER A 80 3.74 -8.32 -11.67
N ILE A 81 4.60 -8.55 -10.67
CA ILE A 81 5.92 -9.17 -10.83
C ILE A 81 5.75 -10.63 -11.24
N VAL A 82 4.85 -11.37 -10.59
CA VAL A 82 4.56 -12.75 -10.94
C VAL A 82 4.11 -12.85 -12.40
N ILE A 83 3.18 -12.01 -12.83
CA ILE A 83 2.71 -11.99 -14.23
C ILE A 83 3.83 -11.60 -15.21
N GLN A 84 4.68 -10.63 -14.86
CA GLN A 84 5.85 -10.26 -15.67
C GLN A 84 6.85 -11.41 -15.81
N LEU A 85 7.06 -12.20 -14.76
CA LEU A 85 7.91 -13.39 -14.80
C LEU A 85 7.25 -14.51 -15.60
N SER A 86 5.96 -14.75 -15.39
CA SER A 86 5.18 -15.75 -16.13
C SER A 86 5.16 -15.47 -17.64
N GLN A 87 5.19 -14.21 -18.08
CA GLN A 87 5.33 -13.87 -19.51
C GLN A 87 6.64 -14.36 -20.13
N LYS A 88 7.71 -14.51 -19.34
CA LYS A 88 9.00 -15.05 -19.82
C LYS A 88 8.99 -16.58 -19.89
N VAL A 89 8.17 -17.22 -19.06
CA VAL A 89 8.08 -18.69 -18.97
C VAL A 89 7.03 -19.25 -19.94
N PHE A 90 5.90 -18.56 -20.08
CA PHE A 90 4.76 -19.02 -20.87
C PHE A 90 4.61 -18.25 -22.19
N PRO A 91 4.77 -18.91 -23.35
CA PRO A 91 4.76 -18.24 -24.66
C PRO A 91 3.42 -17.58 -25.00
N PHE A 92 2.29 -18.17 -24.59
CA PHE A 92 0.96 -17.60 -24.84
C PHE A 92 0.74 -16.24 -24.15
N MET A 93 1.36 -16.02 -22.98
CA MET A 93 1.29 -14.74 -22.26
C MET A 93 2.18 -13.68 -22.90
N LYS A 94 3.29 -14.09 -23.52
CA LYS A 94 4.12 -13.23 -24.34
C LYS A 94 3.38 -12.79 -25.61
N GLU A 95 2.68 -13.71 -26.27
CA GLU A 95 1.84 -13.38 -27.43
C GLU A 95 0.75 -12.35 -27.08
N TRP A 96 0.12 -12.45 -25.91
CA TRP A 96 -0.83 -11.42 -25.45
C TRP A 96 -0.15 -10.06 -25.25
N GLN A 97 1.13 -10.00 -24.89
CA GLN A 97 1.84 -8.73 -24.80
C GLN A 97 2.08 -8.10 -26.19
N GLU A 98 2.29 -8.94 -27.20
CA GLU A 98 2.56 -8.55 -28.59
C GLU A 98 1.29 -8.13 -29.36
N GLN A 99 0.11 -8.58 -28.93
CA GLN A 99 -1.21 -8.24 -29.50
C GLN A 99 -1.68 -6.79 -29.25
N GLY A 100 -0.81 -5.91 -28.76
CA GLY A 100 -1.12 -4.49 -28.53
C GLY A 100 -2.09 -4.24 -27.36
N GLU A 101 -3.05 -3.33 -27.53
CA GLU A 101 -3.92 -2.89 -26.42
C GLU A 101 -4.85 -3.98 -25.86
N LYS A 102 -5.44 -4.80 -26.74
CA LYS A 102 -6.36 -5.88 -26.33
C LYS A 102 -5.67 -6.91 -25.44
N GLY A 103 -4.45 -7.28 -25.80
CA GLY A 103 -3.69 -8.26 -25.05
C GLY A 103 -3.10 -7.69 -23.75
N LYS A 104 -2.67 -6.42 -23.74
CA LYS A 104 -2.34 -5.69 -22.49
C LYS A 104 -3.51 -5.64 -21.52
N HIS A 105 -4.73 -5.44 -22.00
CA HIS A 105 -5.92 -5.47 -21.16
C HIS A 105 -6.15 -6.85 -20.52
N LYS A 106 -5.96 -7.92 -21.31
CA LYS A 106 -6.10 -9.31 -20.82
C LYS A 106 -5.06 -9.64 -19.73
N ILE A 107 -3.81 -9.20 -19.93
CA ILE A 107 -2.75 -9.31 -18.91
C ILE A 107 -3.13 -8.56 -17.64
N ASN A 108 -3.65 -7.34 -17.76
CA ASN A 108 -4.06 -6.53 -16.60
C ASN A 108 -5.20 -7.19 -15.82
N ILE A 109 -6.19 -7.79 -16.50
CA ILE A 109 -7.24 -8.57 -15.85
C ILE A 109 -6.64 -9.75 -15.07
N CYS A 110 -5.71 -10.49 -15.70
CA CYS A 110 -5.02 -11.59 -15.04
C CYS A 110 -4.26 -11.14 -13.79
N THR A 111 -3.53 -10.02 -13.86
CA THR A 111 -2.86 -9.41 -12.70
C THR A 111 -3.86 -9.04 -11.61
N ARG A 112 -5.00 -8.45 -11.95
CA ARG A 112 -6.04 -8.09 -10.97
C ARG A 112 -6.67 -9.31 -10.32
N ILE A 113 -6.93 -10.37 -11.07
CA ILE A 113 -7.44 -11.64 -10.51
C ILE A 113 -6.40 -12.27 -9.56
N LEU A 114 -5.13 -12.30 -9.97
CA LEU A 114 -4.06 -12.82 -9.12
C LEU A 114 -3.88 -11.96 -7.85
N THR A 115 -4.10 -10.65 -7.96
CA THR A 115 -4.07 -9.73 -6.81
C THR A 115 -5.12 -10.10 -5.77
N ILE A 116 -6.32 -10.51 -6.18
CA ILE A 116 -7.36 -10.96 -5.25
C ILE A 116 -6.84 -12.15 -4.45
N LEU A 117 -6.33 -13.19 -5.13
CA LEU A 117 -5.80 -14.38 -4.48
C LEU A 117 -4.65 -14.07 -3.51
N LEU A 118 -3.68 -13.25 -3.96
CA LEU A 118 -2.55 -12.85 -3.13
C LEU A 118 -2.96 -11.95 -1.97
N SER A 119 -3.97 -11.10 -2.15
CA SER A 119 -4.46 -10.21 -1.08
C SER A 119 -5.10 -11.00 0.06
N LEU A 120 -5.79 -12.12 -0.24
CA LEU A 120 -6.34 -13.00 0.79
C LEU A 120 -5.21 -13.68 1.58
N GLY A 121 -4.19 -14.20 0.88
CA GLY A 121 -3.02 -14.82 1.53
C GLY A 121 -2.21 -13.82 2.37
N HIS A 122 -1.91 -12.65 1.81
CA HIS A 122 -1.22 -11.59 2.55
C HIS A 122 -2.06 -11.07 3.71
N GLY A 123 -3.38 -10.92 3.53
CA GLY A 123 -4.31 -10.50 4.56
C GLY A 123 -4.37 -11.50 5.71
N TRP A 124 -4.36 -12.80 5.43
CA TRP A 124 -4.31 -13.85 6.45
C TRP A 124 -3.04 -13.74 7.29
N THR A 125 -1.87 -13.70 6.65
CA THR A 125 -0.59 -13.55 7.33
C THR A 125 -0.53 -12.25 8.13
N PHE A 126 -1.09 -11.17 7.60
CA PHE A 126 -1.13 -9.89 8.26
C PHE A 126 -1.97 -9.94 9.55
N VAL A 127 -3.18 -10.50 9.48
CA VAL A 127 -4.04 -10.70 10.66
C VAL A 127 -3.36 -11.61 11.68
N GLN A 128 -2.63 -12.63 11.24
CA GLN A 128 -1.92 -13.56 12.13
C GLN A 128 -0.83 -12.89 12.95
N ILE A 129 -0.11 -11.93 12.36
CA ILE A 129 0.95 -11.19 13.03
C ILE A 129 0.35 -10.14 13.98
N GLU A 130 -0.66 -9.40 13.51
CA GLU A 130 -1.14 -8.20 14.18
C GLU A 130 -2.24 -8.47 15.21
N SER A 131 -3.07 -9.49 14.98
CA SER A 131 -4.19 -9.83 15.87
C SER A 131 -4.52 -11.32 15.77
N PRO A 132 -3.71 -12.19 16.39
CA PRO A 132 -3.90 -13.63 16.30
C PRO A 132 -5.27 -14.09 16.84
N SER A 133 -5.84 -13.36 17.81
CA SER A 133 -7.19 -13.61 18.33
C SER A 133 -8.30 -13.45 17.29
N LEU A 134 -8.06 -12.71 16.21
CA LEU A 134 -9.02 -12.51 15.14
C LEU A 134 -9.13 -13.71 14.19
N LEU A 135 -8.10 -14.58 14.13
CA LEU A 135 -8.12 -15.77 13.25
C LEU A 135 -9.18 -16.79 13.67
N SER A 136 -9.42 -16.92 14.97
CA SER A 136 -10.42 -17.84 15.52
C SER A 136 -11.82 -17.23 15.57
N SER A 137 -12.00 -16.01 15.08
CA SER A 137 -13.29 -15.32 15.09
C SER A 137 -14.08 -15.60 13.80
N ASP A 138 -15.41 -15.56 13.92
CA ASP A 138 -16.31 -15.62 12.75
C ASP A 138 -16.17 -14.39 11.82
N CYS A 139 -15.45 -13.35 12.28
CA CYS A 139 -15.26 -12.09 11.57
C CYS A 139 -14.05 -12.09 10.60
N ILE A 140 -13.29 -13.19 10.54
CA ILE A 140 -12.05 -13.27 9.74
C ILE A 140 -12.33 -13.07 8.25
N PHE A 141 -13.41 -13.66 7.72
CA PHE A 141 -13.75 -13.56 6.30
C PHE A 141 -14.17 -12.13 5.91
N GLN A 142 -14.96 -11.45 6.74
CA GLN A 142 -15.28 -10.03 6.52
C GLN A 142 -14.02 -9.18 6.57
N THR A 143 -13.12 -9.43 7.53
CA THR A 143 -11.86 -8.71 7.66
C THR A 143 -11.00 -8.86 6.40
N LEU A 144 -10.80 -10.09 5.92
CA LEU A 144 -10.04 -10.35 4.69
C LEU A 144 -10.69 -9.70 3.47
N PHE A 145 -12.02 -9.71 3.39
CA PHE A 145 -12.74 -9.03 2.31
C PHE A 145 -12.47 -7.51 2.33
N PHE A 146 -12.59 -6.85 3.48
CA PHE A 146 -12.31 -5.41 3.60
C PHE A 146 -10.85 -5.07 3.31
N LEU A 147 -9.93 -5.93 3.74
CA LEU A 147 -8.51 -5.82 3.44
C LEU A 147 -8.24 -5.91 1.93
N THR A 148 -8.84 -6.89 1.24
CA THR A 148 -8.79 -7.00 -0.23
C THR A 148 -9.37 -5.76 -0.90
N VAL A 149 -10.53 -5.29 -0.46
CA VAL A 149 -11.15 -4.05 -0.98
C VAL A 149 -10.19 -2.86 -0.81
N GLY A 150 -9.54 -2.75 0.34
CA GLY A 150 -8.56 -1.70 0.60
C GLY A 150 -7.34 -1.74 -0.32
N VAL A 151 -6.88 -2.93 -0.72
CA VAL A 151 -5.83 -3.06 -1.74
C VAL A 151 -6.30 -2.47 -3.07
N PHE A 152 -7.52 -2.78 -3.51
CA PHE A 152 -8.05 -2.23 -4.76
C PHE A 152 -8.31 -0.72 -4.70
N ILE A 153 -8.73 -0.19 -3.55
CA ILE A 153 -8.81 1.26 -3.32
C ILE A 153 -7.42 1.89 -3.46
N SER A 154 -6.39 1.27 -2.86
CA SER A 154 -5.01 1.76 -2.94
C SER A 154 -4.48 1.76 -4.38
N VAL A 155 -4.73 0.68 -5.13
CA VAL A 155 -4.37 0.59 -6.56
C VAL A 155 -5.12 1.63 -7.38
N TRP A 156 -6.41 1.85 -7.09
CA TRP A 156 -7.20 2.87 -7.77
C TRP A 156 -6.67 4.29 -7.52
N LEU A 157 -6.27 4.61 -6.27
CA LEU A 157 -5.61 5.88 -5.94
C LEU A 157 -4.27 6.02 -6.68
N ALA A 158 -3.49 4.95 -6.77
CA ALA A 158 -2.27 4.93 -7.58
C ALA A 158 -2.53 5.17 -9.08
N ASP A 159 -3.56 4.54 -9.64
CA ASP A 159 -3.97 4.73 -11.04
C ASP A 159 -4.38 6.20 -11.30
N LEU A 160 -5.07 6.84 -10.34
CA LEU A 160 -5.40 8.26 -10.42
C LEU A 160 -4.15 9.15 -10.44
N ILE A 161 -3.14 8.85 -9.60
CA ILE A 161 -1.87 9.58 -9.61
C ILE A 161 -1.16 9.39 -10.97
N THR A 162 -1.13 8.17 -11.51
CA THR A 162 -0.48 7.89 -12.80
C THR A 162 -1.18 8.61 -13.96
N SER A 163 -2.51 8.68 -13.94
CA SER A 163 -3.31 9.32 -14.99
C SER A 163 -3.24 10.84 -14.96
N LYS A 164 -3.46 11.44 -13.78
CA LYS A 164 -3.68 12.90 -13.63
C LYS A 164 -2.54 13.61 -12.89
N GLY A 165 -1.75 12.88 -12.13
CA GLY A 165 -0.65 13.41 -11.33
C GLY A 165 0.70 13.36 -12.05
N LEU A 166 1.76 13.26 -11.25
CA LEU A 166 3.15 13.12 -11.68
C LEU A 166 3.69 11.73 -11.36
N GLY A 167 4.45 11.17 -12.32
CA GLY A 167 5.17 9.92 -12.14
C GLY A 167 4.26 8.68 -12.16
N ASN A 168 4.76 7.59 -11.56
CA ASN A 168 4.03 6.35 -11.36
C ASN A 168 3.42 6.34 -9.96
N GLY A 169 2.10 6.31 -9.88
CA GLY A 169 1.37 6.35 -8.62
C GLY A 169 1.68 5.17 -7.70
N ILE A 170 1.90 3.97 -8.25
CA ILE A 170 2.23 2.78 -7.45
C ILE A 170 3.57 3.00 -6.75
N SER A 171 4.59 3.45 -7.50
CA SER A 171 5.92 3.76 -6.95
C SER A 171 5.87 4.84 -5.87
N ILE A 172 5.04 5.86 -6.08
CA ILE A 172 4.85 6.95 -5.10
C ILE A 172 4.21 6.43 -3.81
N LEU A 173 3.16 5.61 -3.90
CA LEU A 173 2.52 5.03 -2.72
C LEU A 173 3.47 4.11 -1.94
N ILE A 174 4.30 3.31 -2.63
CA ILE A 174 5.35 2.51 -1.97
C ILE A 174 6.33 3.42 -1.22
N ALA A 175 6.81 4.48 -1.86
CA ALA A 175 7.77 5.40 -1.26
C ALA A 175 7.21 6.05 0.01
N ILE A 176 5.95 6.49 -0.01
CA ILE A 176 5.29 7.10 1.16
C ILE A 176 5.20 6.12 2.33
N GLY A 177 4.88 4.85 2.06
CA GLY A 177 4.85 3.81 3.09
C GLY A 177 6.22 3.53 3.74
N MET A 178 7.32 3.82 3.03
CA MET A 178 8.68 3.67 3.58
C MET A 178 9.13 4.89 4.39
N VAL A 179 8.64 6.09 4.08
CA VAL A 179 9.03 7.34 4.77
C VAL A 179 8.68 7.29 6.26
N ASP A 180 7.50 6.77 6.63
CA ASP A 180 7.10 6.65 8.05
C ASP A 180 8.07 5.74 8.84
N LYS A 181 8.48 4.63 8.23
CA LYS A 181 9.44 3.70 8.84
C LYS A 181 10.82 4.32 8.97
N LEU A 182 11.28 5.02 7.93
CA LEU A 182 12.58 5.69 7.93
C LEU A 182 12.63 6.77 9.01
N TYR A 183 11.57 7.59 9.14
CA TYR A 183 11.46 8.61 10.18
C TYR A 183 11.58 8.01 11.58
N LYS A 184 10.81 6.95 11.87
CA LYS A 184 10.84 6.26 13.18
C LYS A 184 12.20 5.64 13.49
N THR A 185 12.83 5.00 12.50
CA THR A 185 14.19 4.45 12.68
C THR A 185 15.20 5.56 12.96
N PHE A 186 15.09 6.69 12.27
CA PHE A 186 15.98 7.83 12.49
C PHE A 186 15.78 8.45 13.89
N GLU A 187 14.53 8.63 14.31
CA GLU A 187 14.17 9.08 15.66
C GLU A 187 14.76 8.13 16.73
N TYR A 188 14.57 6.82 16.56
CA TYR A 188 15.14 5.83 17.47
C TYR A 188 16.67 5.91 17.56
N LEU A 189 17.37 6.04 16.42
CA LEU A 189 18.83 6.14 16.40
C LEU A 189 19.35 7.40 17.08
N LEU A 190 18.66 8.54 16.92
CA LEU A 190 19.04 9.79 17.56
C LEU A 190 18.80 9.75 19.08
N PHE A 191 17.66 9.22 19.52
CA PHE A 191 17.26 9.34 20.93
C PHE A 191 17.65 8.14 21.81
N THR A 192 17.89 6.95 21.25
CA THR A 192 18.22 5.74 22.04
C THR A 192 19.72 5.41 22.06
N ASN A 193 20.48 5.76 21.02
CA ASN A 193 21.91 5.40 20.91
C ASN A 193 22.89 6.53 21.25
N GLY A 194 22.43 7.66 21.79
CA GLY A 194 23.32 8.71 22.34
C GLY A 194 24.37 9.22 21.36
N LEU A 195 23.95 10.09 20.44
CA LEU A 195 24.76 11.24 20.04
C LEU A 195 24.21 12.49 20.73
#